data_AF-A0A248ZWI3-F1
#
_entry.id   AF-A0A248ZWI3-F1
#
_cell.length_a   1.000
_cell.length_b   1.000
_cell.length_c   1.000
_cell.angle_alpha   90.00
_cell.angle_beta   90.00
_cell.angle_gamma   90.00
#
_symmetry.space_group_name_H-M   'P 1'
#
loop_
_entity.id
_entity.type
_entity.pdbx_description
1 polymer ?
#
loop_
_entity_poly.entity_id
_entity_poly.type
_entity_poly.pdbx_seq_one_letter_code
_entity_poly.pdbx_strand_id
1 'polypeptide(L)'
;MRYQKLITQETTWKWQYLLKKHREGENITKYEEQSLIDLKVQFLSTLQNSPDEVEKWIKSEMTPEQRKKMRQSVRAKRKRFFNAEKQTTKKKSIDLEYSSWLRLSKYAKSQKLTLSEAIVKLTDELENKQLYLEQVAKMKSSLKDLLK
;
A
#
# COMPACT_ATOMS: atom_id res chain seq x y z
N MET A 1 17.17 -6.33 -2.50
CA MET A 1 15.68 -6.24 -2.39
C MET A 1 15.33 -6.37 -0.91
N ARG A 2 14.46 -5.54 -0.31
CA ARG A 2 14.25 -5.47 1.17
C ARG A 2 13.51 -6.67 1.80
N TYR A 3 12.75 -7.44 1.02
CA TYR A 3 11.97 -8.58 1.50
C TYR A 3 12.34 -9.85 0.72
N GLN A 4 12.42 -10.98 1.41
CA GLN A 4 12.68 -12.29 0.80
C GLN A 4 11.52 -12.70 -0.12
N LYS A 5 11.84 -13.36 -1.23
CA LYS A 5 10.83 -13.98 -2.11
C LYS A 5 10.56 -15.40 -1.64
N LEU A 6 9.31 -15.69 -1.33
CA LEU A 6 8.86 -17.03 -0.95
C LEU A 6 8.23 -17.67 -2.19
N ILE A 7 8.99 -18.46 -2.94
CA ILE A 7 8.60 -18.93 -4.28
C ILE A 7 7.24 -19.64 -4.24
N THR A 8 7.11 -20.67 -3.41
CA THR A 8 5.88 -21.45 -3.28
C THR A 8 4.67 -20.58 -2.91
N GLN A 9 4.82 -19.73 -1.89
CA GLN A 9 3.74 -18.87 -1.40
C GLN A 9 3.35 -17.79 -2.40
N GLU A 10 4.33 -17.19 -3.10
CA GLU A 10 4.06 -16.20 -4.14
C GLU A 10 3.35 -16.80 -5.35
N THR A 11 3.66 -18.05 -5.70
CA THR A 11 2.96 -18.74 -6.77
C THR A 11 1.50 -18.99 -6.41
N THR A 12 1.21 -19.39 -5.18
CA THR A 12 -0.17 -19.46 -4.67
C THR A 12 -0.88 -18.11 -4.77
N TRP A 13 -0.20 -17.00 -4.45
CA TRP A 13 -0.78 -15.66 -4.60
C TRP A 13 -1.02 -15.26 -6.05
N LYS A 14 -0.15 -15.66 -6.99
CA LYS A 14 -0.34 -15.43 -8.43
C LYS A 14 -1.57 -16.20 -8.92
N TRP A 15 -1.68 -17.47 -8.58
CA TRP A 15 -2.82 -18.32 -8.94
C TRP A 15 -4.15 -17.74 -8.41
N GLN A 16 -4.20 -17.39 -7.11
CA GLN A 16 -5.37 -16.74 -6.51
C GLN A 16 -5.74 -15.41 -7.18
N TYR A 17 -4.73 -14.60 -7.52
CA TYR A 17 -4.94 -13.31 -8.21
C TYR A 17 -5.58 -13.51 -9.59
N LEU A 18 -5.07 -14.46 -10.37
CA LEU A 18 -5.55 -14.73 -11.73
C LEU A 18 -7.00 -15.22 -11.71
N LEU A 19 -7.33 -16.20 -10.85
CA LEU A 19 -8.70 -16.68 -10.73
C LEU A 19 -9.66 -15.60 -10.24
N LYS A 20 -9.22 -14.75 -9.29
CA LYS A 20 -10.02 -13.60 -8.85
C LYS A 20 -10.30 -12.65 -10.01
N LYS A 21 -9.27 -12.30 -10.81
CA LYS A 21 -9.41 -11.39 -11.95
C LYS A 21 -10.34 -11.92 -13.02
N HIS A 22 -10.26 -13.21 -13.31
CA HIS A 22 -11.20 -13.87 -14.21
C HIS A 22 -12.65 -13.81 -13.69
N ARG A 23 -12.87 -14.07 -12.39
CA ARG A 23 -14.21 -13.94 -11.77
C ARG A 23 -14.77 -12.51 -11.80
N GLU A 24 -13.90 -11.52 -11.83
CA GLU A 24 -14.26 -10.10 -12.01
C GLU A 24 -14.58 -9.75 -13.48
N GLY A 25 -14.47 -10.71 -14.41
CA GLY A 25 -14.73 -10.53 -15.84
C GLY A 25 -13.53 -10.00 -16.63
N GLU A 26 -12.34 -9.91 -16.02
CA GLU A 26 -11.13 -9.49 -16.75
C GLU A 26 -10.49 -10.67 -17.50
N ASN A 27 -10.14 -10.44 -18.77
CA ASN A 27 -9.36 -11.40 -19.53
C ASN A 27 -7.92 -11.48 -18.98
N ILE A 28 -7.56 -12.67 -18.50
CA ILE A 28 -6.23 -12.96 -17.92
C ILE A 28 -5.26 -13.59 -18.94
N THR A 29 -5.73 -13.90 -20.15
CA THR A 29 -4.93 -14.52 -21.21
C THR A 29 -4.64 -13.53 -22.33
N LYS A 30 -3.75 -13.91 -23.26
CA LYS A 30 -3.42 -13.15 -24.47
C LYS A 30 -4.42 -13.36 -25.62
N TYR A 31 -5.40 -14.25 -25.45
CA TYR A 31 -6.35 -14.63 -26.49
C TYR A 31 -7.60 -13.75 -26.43
N GLU A 32 -8.26 -13.55 -27.57
CA GLU A 32 -9.49 -12.76 -27.66
C GLU A 32 -10.76 -13.63 -27.69
N GLU A 33 -10.63 -14.89 -28.14
CA GLU A 33 -11.74 -15.84 -28.23
C GLU A 33 -12.16 -16.37 -26.86
N GLN A 34 -13.46 -16.23 -26.54
CA GLN A 34 -14.00 -16.60 -25.24
C GLN A 34 -13.84 -18.10 -24.92
N SER A 35 -14.09 -18.97 -25.89
CA SER A 35 -13.94 -20.42 -25.74
C SER A 35 -12.50 -20.82 -25.36
N LEU A 36 -11.51 -20.16 -25.96
CA LEU A 36 -10.11 -20.42 -25.68
C LEU A 36 -9.70 -19.85 -24.32
N ILE A 37 -10.19 -18.67 -23.95
CA ILE A 37 -10.00 -18.08 -22.62
C ILE A 37 -10.51 -19.06 -21.56
N ASP A 38 -11.75 -19.55 -21.70
CA ASP A 38 -12.39 -20.45 -20.74
C ASP A 38 -11.62 -21.76 -20.61
N LEU A 39 -11.18 -22.36 -21.72
CA LEU A 39 -10.37 -23.58 -21.72
C LEU A 39 -9.05 -23.38 -20.94
N LYS A 40 -8.35 -22.27 -21.18
CA LYS A 40 -7.07 -21.98 -20.52
C LYS A 40 -7.24 -21.67 -19.04
N VAL A 41 -8.36 -21.05 -18.66
CA VAL A 41 -8.71 -20.77 -17.27
C VAL A 41 -9.11 -22.05 -16.53
N GLN A 42 -9.87 -22.94 -17.18
CA GLN A 42 -10.18 -24.27 -16.63
C GLN A 42 -8.89 -25.05 -16.37
N PHE A 43 -7.95 -25.05 -17.32
CA PHE A 43 -6.64 -25.66 -17.09
C PHE A 43 -5.90 -25.00 -15.93
N LEU A 44 -5.87 -23.67 -15.82
CA LEU A 44 -5.25 -22.99 -14.68
C LEU A 44 -5.87 -23.41 -13.34
N SER A 45 -7.17 -23.68 -13.29
CA SER A 45 -7.86 -24.09 -12.06
C SER A 45 -7.36 -25.43 -11.50
N THR A 46 -6.87 -26.34 -12.35
CA THR A 46 -6.33 -27.64 -11.93
C THR A 46 -4.89 -27.55 -11.40
N LEU A 47 -4.14 -26.50 -11.76
CA LEU A 47 -2.73 -26.31 -11.40
C LEU A 47 -2.47 -25.80 -9.97
N GLN A 48 -3.47 -25.84 -9.07
CA GLN A 48 -3.41 -25.20 -7.75
C GLN A 48 -2.17 -25.61 -6.92
N ASN A 49 -1.78 -26.89 -6.98
CA ASN A 49 -0.70 -27.46 -6.18
C ASN A 49 0.63 -27.59 -6.92
N SER A 50 0.74 -27.04 -8.15
CA SER A 50 1.90 -27.18 -9.01
C SER A 50 2.56 -25.83 -9.30
N PRO A 51 3.49 -25.34 -8.45
CA PRO A 51 4.07 -24.02 -8.61
C PRO A 51 4.78 -23.79 -9.95
N ASP A 52 5.51 -24.80 -10.44
CA ASP A 52 6.26 -24.69 -11.70
C ASP A 52 5.34 -24.61 -12.92
N GLU A 53 4.21 -25.31 -12.89
CA GLU A 53 3.24 -25.31 -13.96
C GLU A 53 2.49 -23.98 -14.05
N VAL A 54 2.15 -23.38 -12.89
CA VAL A 54 1.58 -22.04 -12.83
C VAL A 54 2.54 -21.00 -13.43
N GLU A 55 3.84 -21.07 -13.14
CA GLU A 55 4.83 -20.16 -13.75
C GLU A 55 4.96 -20.37 -15.26
N LYS A 56 4.92 -21.62 -15.73
CA LYS A 56 4.92 -21.94 -17.17
C LYS A 56 3.70 -21.34 -17.85
N TRP A 57 2.51 -21.55 -17.27
CA TRP A 57 1.24 -21.00 -17.77
C TRP A 57 1.29 -19.46 -17.86
N ILE A 58 1.79 -18.79 -16.83
CA ILE A 58 1.94 -17.32 -16.83
C ILE A 58 2.85 -16.84 -17.96
N LYS A 59 3.91 -17.59 -18.26
CA LYS A 59 4.84 -17.25 -19.35
C LYS A 59 4.24 -17.48 -20.72
N SER A 60 3.48 -18.56 -20.91
CA SER A 60 2.93 -18.94 -22.22
C SER A 60 1.62 -18.23 -22.56
N GLU A 61 0.69 -18.11 -21.60
CA GLU A 61 -0.69 -17.70 -21.86
C GLU A 61 -0.95 -16.20 -21.64
N MET A 62 -0.10 -15.48 -20.90
CA MET A 62 -0.32 -14.06 -20.58
C MET A 62 0.50 -13.09 -21.44
N THR A 63 -0.07 -11.89 -21.68
CA THR A 63 0.67 -10.77 -22.27
C THR A 63 1.69 -10.16 -21.28
N PRO A 64 2.72 -9.43 -21.76
CA PRO A 64 3.67 -8.72 -20.91
C PRO A 64 3.00 -7.72 -19.94
N GLU A 65 1.96 -7.01 -20.37
CA GLU A 65 1.26 -6.02 -19.55
C GLU A 65 0.42 -6.67 -18.44
N GLN A 66 -0.31 -7.75 -18.73
CA GLN A 66 -1.02 -8.51 -17.70
C GLN A 66 -0.03 -9.06 -16.66
N ARG A 67 1.11 -9.61 -17.10
CA ARG A 67 2.18 -10.07 -16.19
C ARG A 67 2.72 -8.94 -15.33
N LYS A 68 2.89 -7.74 -15.88
CA LYS A 68 3.36 -6.57 -15.14
C LYS A 68 2.39 -6.17 -14.03
N LYS A 69 1.09 -6.06 -14.33
CA LYS A 69 0.03 -5.78 -13.33
C LYS A 69 0.02 -6.85 -12.23
N MET A 70 0.04 -8.13 -12.60
CA MET A 70 0.10 -9.23 -11.64
C MET A 70 1.35 -9.14 -10.73
N ARG A 71 2.55 -8.94 -11.30
CA ARG A 71 3.79 -8.80 -10.51
C ARG A 71 3.74 -7.65 -9.53
N GLN A 72 3.12 -6.52 -9.89
CA GLN A 72 2.93 -5.38 -8.99
C GLN A 72 1.99 -5.75 -7.83
N SER A 73 0.87 -6.42 -8.11
CA SER A 73 -0.06 -6.92 -7.10
C SER A 73 0.60 -7.89 -6.13
N VAL A 74 1.36 -8.86 -6.64
CA VAL A 74 2.12 -9.83 -5.82
C VAL A 74 3.19 -9.14 -4.99
N ARG A 75 3.91 -8.16 -5.56
CA ARG A 75 4.88 -7.34 -4.81
C ARG A 75 4.22 -6.58 -3.66
N ALA A 76 3.04 -5.99 -3.90
CA ALA A 76 2.29 -5.31 -2.86
C ALA A 76 1.83 -6.28 -1.76
N LYS A 77 1.33 -7.46 -2.14
CA LYS A 77 0.94 -8.53 -1.19
C LYS A 77 2.13 -9.00 -0.35
N ARG A 78 3.29 -9.24 -0.98
CA ARG A 78 4.55 -9.57 -0.28
C ARG A 78 4.93 -8.50 0.76
N LYS A 79 4.94 -7.23 0.35
CA LYS A 79 5.25 -6.12 1.27
C LYS A 79 4.30 -6.10 2.46
N ARG A 80 2.99 -6.25 2.22
CA ARG A 80 1.95 -6.26 3.27
C ARG A 80 2.08 -7.46 4.20
N PHE A 81 2.41 -8.63 3.66
CA PHE A 81 2.64 -9.85 4.43
C PHE A 81 3.75 -9.64 5.48
N PHE A 82 4.95 -9.24 5.06
CA PHE A 82 6.04 -8.98 6.00
C PHE A 82 5.80 -7.77 6.91
N ASN A 83 5.12 -6.72 6.41
CA ASN A 83 4.78 -5.57 7.26
C ASN A 83 3.70 -5.88 8.32
N ALA A 84 2.96 -6.98 8.19
CA ALA A 84 1.98 -7.38 9.18
C ALA A 84 2.63 -8.00 10.43
N GLU A 85 3.88 -8.47 10.32
CA GLU A 85 4.62 -9.12 11.42
C GLU A 85 4.98 -8.15 12.55
N LYS A 86 5.24 -6.87 12.24
CA LYS A 86 5.63 -5.85 13.22
C LYS A 86 4.63 -4.72 13.25
N GLN A 87 4.20 -4.33 14.45
CA GLN A 87 3.26 -3.21 14.62
C GLN A 87 3.80 -1.89 14.06
N THR A 88 5.12 -1.67 14.14
CA THR A 88 5.78 -0.44 13.62
C THR A 88 5.75 -0.32 12.10
N THR A 89 5.67 -1.43 11.36
CA THR A 89 5.64 -1.45 9.89
C THR A 89 4.23 -1.62 9.33
N LYS A 90 3.28 -2.03 10.18
CA LYS A 90 1.85 -2.13 9.88
C LYS A 90 1.29 -0.75 9.51
N LYS A 91 0.38 -0.73 8.54
CA LYS A 91 -0.30 0.48 8.07
C LYS A 91 -1.80 0.35 8.32
N LYS A 92 -2.46 1.46 8.60
CA LYS A 92 -3.90 1.55 8.81
C LYS A 92 -4.50 2.41 7.70
N SER A 93 -5.60 1.94 7.12
CA SER A 93 -6.44 2.77 6.26
C SER A 93 -7.31 3.65 7.17
N ILE A 94 -7.37 4.93 6.84
CA ILE A 94 -8.25 5.91 7.48
C ILE A 94 -8.97 6.66 6.38
N ASP A 95 -10.22 7.01 6.62
CA ASP A 95 -10.97 7.90 5.75
C ASP A 95 -10.92 9.30 6.36
N LEU A 96 -10.71 10.30 5.50
CA LEU A 96 -10.68 11.71 5.87
C LEU A 96 -11.69 12.45 5.00
N GLU A 97 -12.34 13.44 5.60
CA GLU A 97 -13.11 14.43 4.83
C GLU A 97 -12.24 15.04 3.74
N TYR A 98 -12.83 15.26 2.55
CA TYR A 98 -12.09 15.70 1.37
C TYR A 98 -11.31 17.01 1.62
N SER A 99 -11.93 17.96 2.32
CA SER A 99 -11.33 19.25 2.65
C SER A 99 -10.11 19.10 3.56
N SER A 100 -10.19 18.24 4.58
CA SER A 100 -9.10 17.91 5.50
C SER A 100 -7.95 17.22 4.78
N TRP A 101 -8.26 16.21 3.96
CA TRP A 101 -7.27 15.52 3.12
C TRP A 101 -6.56 16.49 2.16
N LEU A 102 -7.29 17.40 1.51
CA LEU A 102 -6.73 18.34 0.56
C LEU A 102 -5.73 19.30 1.23
N ARG A 103 -6.07 19.83 2.41
CA ARG A 103 -5.17 20.70 3.18
C ARG A 103 -3.91 19.96 3.61
N LEU A 104 -4.07 18.77 4.19
CA LEU A 104 -2.93 17.94 4.61
C LEU A 104 -2.05 17.56 3.42
N SER A 105 -2.65 17.20 2.28
CA SER A 105 -1.92 16.85 1.05
C SER A 105 -1.12 18.03 0.51
N LYS A 106 -1.70 19.24 0.48
CA LYS A 106 -0.99 20.45 0.05
C LYS A 106 0.20 20.77 0.96
N TYR A 107 0.01 20.70 2.28
CA TYR A 107 1.10 20.91 3.26
C TYR A 107 2.20 19.85 3.11
N ALA A 108 1.84 18.56 3.06
CA ALA A 108 2.81 17.49 2.90
C ALA A 108 3.62 17.63 1.60
N LYS A 109 2.95 17.98 0.49
CA LYS A 109 3.62 18.24 -0.79
C LYS A 109 4.55 19.45 -0.74
N SER A 110 4.14 20.56 -0.13
CA SER A 110 4.99 21.76 -0.04
C SER A 110 6.26 21.51 0.79
N GLN A 111 6.15 20.65 1.80
CA GLN A 111 7.26 20.24 2.66
C GLN A 111 8.04 19.02 2.12
N LYS A 112 7.63 18.43 0.99
CA LYS A 112 8.17 17.17 0.43
C LYS A 112 8.14 15.98 1.43
N LEU A 113 7.13 15.96 2.29
CA LEU A 113 6.90 14.92 3.31
C LEU A 113 5.82 13.94 2.85
N THR A 114 5.85 12.72 3.39
CA THR A 114 4.67 11.84 3.35
C THR A 114 3.56 12.38 4.26
N LEU A 115 2.30 11.98 4.02
CA LEU A 115 1.18 12.39 4.87
C LEU A 115 1.40 12.00 6.34
N SER A 116 2.00 10.83 6.61
CA SER A 116 2.28 10.39 7.97
C SER A 116 3.34 11.25 8.65
N GLU A 117 4.42 11.59 7.95
CA GLU A 117 5.47 12.49 8.48
C GLU A 117 4.93 13.91 8.70
N ALA A 118 4.09 14.39 7.79
CA ALA A 118 3.42 15.68 7.93
C ALA A 118 2.52 15.74 9.17
N ILE A 119 1.77 14.66 9.48
CA ILE A 119 0.95 14.59 10.69
C ILE A 119 1.84 14.69 11.94
N VAL A 120 2.93 13.92 12.01
CA VAL A 120 3.86 13.96 13.16
C VAL A 120 4.42 15.36 13.36
N LYS A 121 4.93 15.99 12.29
CA LYS A 121 5.46 17.35 12.34
C LYS A 121 4.42 18.36 12.84
N LEU A 122 3.18 18.28 12.35
CA LEU A 122 2.11 19.18 12.79
C LEU A 122 1.74 18.97 14.26
N THR A 123 1.77 17.73 14.75
CA THR A 123 1.57 17.43 16.17
C THR A 123 2.69 18.04 17.02
N ASP A 124 3.95 17.83 16.63
CA ASP A 124 5.10 18.39 17.33
C ASP A 124 5.06 19.94 17.33
N GLU A 125 4.68 20.57 16.22
CA GLU A 125 4.50 22.02 16.13
C GLU A 125 3.41 22.54 17.07
N LEU A 126 2.30 21.79 17.21
CA LEU A 126 1.20 22.15 18.10
C LEU A 126 1.60 22.05 19.58
N GLU A 127 2.28 20.98 19.97
CA GLU A 127 2.79 20.76 21.33
C GLU A 127 3.79 21.86 21.71
N ASN A 128 4.75 22.15 20.83
CA ASN A 128 5.72 23.21 21.04
C ASN A 128 5.05 24.58 21.15
N LYS A 129 4.02 24.86 20.35
CA LYS A 129 3.27 26.12 20.43
C LYS A 129 2.64 26.33 21.80
N GLN A 130 2.09 25.29 22.43
CA GLN A 130 1.55 25.38 23.79
C GLN A 130 2.64 25.73 24.80
N LEU A 131 3.77 25.03 24.76
CA LEU A 131 4.91 25.31 25.64
C LEU A 131 5.41 26.76 25.50
N TYR A 132 5.53 27.26 24.27
CA TYR A 132 5.94 28.65 24.03
C TYR A 132 4.93 29.66 24.59
N LEU A 133 3.63 29.40 24.45
CA LEU A 133 2.59 30.29 24.99
C LEU A 133 2.64 30.35 26.52
N GLU A 134 2.83 29.21 27.19
CA GLU A 134 2.99 29.13 28.65
C GLU A 134 4.24 29.87 29.13
N GLN A 135 5.37 29.69 28.45
CA GLN A 135 6.61 30.40 28.76
C GLN A 135 6.43 31.92 28.61
N VAL A 136 5.80 32.36 27.52
CA VAL A 136 5.51 33.79 27.29
C VAL A 136 4.54 34.34 28.35
N ALA A 137 3.52 33.58 28.74
CA ALA A 137 2.60 33.98 29.80
C ALA A 137 3.32 34.15 31.14
N LYS A 138 4.18 33.19 31.51
CA LYS A 138 5.00 33.24 32.73
C LYS A 138 5.99 34.41 32.71
N MET A 139 6.65 34.66 31.58
CA MET A 139 7.53 35.83 31.43
C MET A 139 6.76 37.14 31.62
N LYS A 140 5.57 37.25 31.03
CA LYS A 140 4.72 38.44 31.18
C LYS A 140 4.27 38.65 32.64
N SER A 141 3.91 37.59 33.36
CA SER A 141 3.55 37.71 34.77
C SER A 141 4.75 38.12 35.63
N SER A 142 5.90 37.47 35.44
CA SER A 142 7.12 37.81 36.18
C SER A 142 7.58 39.25 35.94
N LEU A 143 7.51 39.73 34.70
CA LEU A 143 7.81 41.14 34.40
C LEU A 143 6.83 42.10 35.08
N LYS A 144 5.54 41.76 35.10
CA LYS A 144 4.52 42.58 35.77
C LYS A 144 4.74 42.65 37.28
N ASP A 145 5.18 41.56 37.89
CA ASP A 145 5.47 41.52 39.33
C ASP A 145 6.75 42.30 39.68
N LEU A 146 7.76 42.30 38.80
CA LEU A 146 8.99 43.09 38.97
C LEU A 146 8.80 44.60 38.78
N LEU A 147 7.74 45.02 38.09
CA LEU A 147 7.40 46.42 37.84
C LEU A 147 6.45 47.02 38.89
N LYS A 148 6.09 46.25 39.93
CA LYS A 148 5.40 46.75 41.13
C LYS A 148 6.41 47.13 42.20
#